data_AF-A0A9N7LTW5-F1
#
_entry.id   AF-A0A9N7LTW5-F1
#
_cell.length_a   1.000
_cell.length_b   1.000
_cell.length_c   1.000
_cell.angle_alpha   90.00
_cell.angle_beta   90.00
_cell.angle_gamma   90.00
#
_symmetry.space_group_name_H-M   'P 1'
#
loop_
_entity.id
_entity.type
_entity.pdbx_description
1 polymer ?
#
loop_
_entity_poly.entity_id
_entity_poly.type
_entity_poly.pdbx_seq_one_letter_code
_entity_poly.pdbx_strand_id
1 'polypeptide(L)'
;MFGIIRPCRHRLGRELTAAWRAQLCGLCLALRDDYGQAARIATNYDGLVVSVLVEAQSMTPATRRTAGPCPLRGMRRADVATGECARLAAVVSLALAAARVRDHIEDRDGVVGAAPIRPTARRIAQR
;
A
#
# COMPACT_ATOMS: atom_id res chain seq x y z
N MET A 1 -2.03 2.63 8.20
CA MET A 1 -2.46 2.73 6.79
C MET A 1 -3.45 3.86 6.67
N PHE A 2 -3.34 4.65 5.61
CA PHE A 2 -4.27 5.73 5.26
C PHE A 2 -5.19 5.30 4.11
N GLY A 3 -6.01 6.22 3.62
CA GLY A 3 -6.89 6.04 2.47
C GLY A 3 -8.37 6.11 2.83
N ILE A 4 -9.19 6.42 1.84
CA ILE A 4 -10.62 6.76 2.01
C ILE A 4 -11.49 5.51 1.93
N ILE A 5 -11.16 4.58 1.02
CA ILE A 5 -12.02 3.43 0.71
C ILE A 5 -11.67 2.25 1.61
N ARG A 6 -12.22 2.24 2.84
CA ARG A 6 -12.03 1.12 3.78
C ARG A 6 -13.13 0.06 3.63
N PRO A 7 -12.79 -1.21 3.32
CA PRO A 7 -13.79 -2.25 3.22
C PRO A 7 -14.34 -2.63 4.60
N CYS A 8 -15.64 -2.87 4.68
CA CYS A 8 -16.27 -3.37 5.90
C CYS A 8 -16.02 -4.88 6.04
N ARG A 9 -15.01 -5.25 6.85
CA ARG A 9 -14.57 -6.64 7.06
C ARG A 9 -15.69 -7.62 7.41
N HIS A 10 -16.75 -7.16 8.10
CA HIS A 10 -17.91 -7.98 8.47
C HIS A 10 -18.77 -8.39 7.27
N ARG A 11 -18.68 -7.66 6.15
CA ARG A 11 -19.42 -7.95 4.91
C ARG A 11 -18.55 -8.56 3.81
N LEU A 12 -17.25 -8.76 4.03
CA LEU A 12 -16.43 -9.52 3.09
C LEU A 12 -16.66 -11.02 3.33
N GLY A 13 -17.17 -11.70 2.31
CA GLY A 13 -17.14 -13.16 2.26
C GLY A 13 -15.70 -13.70 2.29
N ARG A 14 -15.55 -15.02 2.45
CA ARG A 14 -14.24 -15.67 2.56
C ARG A 14 -13.36 -15.44 1.33
N GLU A 15 -13.93 -15.56 0.14
CA GLU A 15 -13.21 -15.37 -1.13
C GLU A 15 -12.71 -13.94 -1.28
N LEU A 16 -13.58 -12.95 -1.09
CA LEU A 16 -13.20 -11.54 -1.18
C LEU A 16 -12.18 -11.17 -0.10
N THR A 17 -12.27 -11.74 1.10
CA THR A 17 -11.27 -11.56 2.15
C THR A 17 -9.89 -12.10 1.74
N ALA A 18 -9.86 -13.26 1.07
CA ALA A 18 -8.62 -13.85 0.56
C ALA A 18 -8.01 -13.00 -0.55
N ALA A 19 -8.82 -12.60 -1.54
CA ALA A 19 -8.41 -11.71 -2.61
C ALA A 19 -7.89 -10.36 -2.06
N TRP A 20 -8.62 -9.76 -1.12
CA TRP A 20 -8.22 -8.52 -0.45
C TRP A 20 -6.87 -8.67 0.25
N ARG A 21 -6.67 -9.77 0.98
CA ARG A 21 -5.40 -10.04 1.66
C ARG A 21 -4.25 -10.25 0.65
N ALA A 22 -4.51 -10.94 -0.46
CA ALA A 22 -3.52 -11.17 -1.50
C ALA A 22 -3.05 -9.84 -2.13
N GLN A 23 -3.98 -8.91 -2.41
CA GLN A 23 -3.67 -7.58 -2.93
C GLN A 23 -2.94 -6.71 -1.89
N LEU A 24 -3.40 -6.70 -0.64
CA LEU A 24 -2.74 -5.97 0.45
C LEU A 24 -1.28 -6.40 0.61
N CYS A 25 -1.06 -7.71 0.67
CA CYS A 25 0.28 -8.26 0.83
C CYS A 25 1.12 -8.06 -0.42
N GLY A 26 0.51 -8.12 -1.61
CA GLY A 26 1.14 -7.82 -2.90
C GLY A 26 1.68 -6.40 -2.94
N LEU A 27 0.84 -5.41 -2.63
CA LEU A 27 1.24 -4.00 -2.52
C LEU A 27 2.38 -3.81 -1.50
N CYS A 28 2.23 -4.35 -0.30
CA CYS A 28 3.24 -4.20 0.75
C CYS A 28 4.61 -4.77 0.33
N LEU A 29 4.60 -5.86 -0.43
CA LEU A 29 5.83 -6.47 -0.95
C LEU A 29 6.36 -5.73 -2.16
N ALA A 30 5.52 -5.21 -3.06
CA ALA A 30 5.95 -4.35 -4.16
C ALA A 30 6.62 -3.07 -3.65
N LEU A 31 6.03 -2.40 -2.65
CA LEU A 31 6.65 -1.26 -1.96
C LEU A 31 8.03 -1.62 -1.38
N ARG A 32 8.14 -2.79 -0.73
CA ARG A 32 9.41 -3.26 -0.16
C ARG A 32 10.46 -3.53 -1.23
N ASP A 33 10.06 -4.23 -2.29
CA ASP A 33 10.97 -4.78 -3.29
C ASP A 33 11.45 -3.67 -4.24
N ASP A 34 10.58 -2.72 -4.60
CA ASP A 34 10.89 -1.64 -5.56
C ASP A 34 11.39 -0.35 -4.87
N TYR A 35 10.95 -0.06 -3.64
CA TYR A 35 11.24 1.22 -2.94
C TYR A 35 11.86 1.05 -1.54
N GLY A 36 12.11 -0.18 -1.10
CA GLY A 36 12.79 -0.49 0.17
C GLY A 36 11.86 -0.69 1.37
N GLN A 37 12.44 -1.17 2.48
CA GLN A 37 11.67 -1.59 3.67
C GLN A 37 10.82 -0.48 4.28
N ALA A 38 11.31 0.75 4.30
CA ALA A 38 10.57 1.89 4.85
C ALA A 38 9.33 2.25 4.02
N ALA A 39 9.36 2.02 2.70
CA ALA A 39 8.23 2.31 1.81
C ALA A 39 6.99 1.48 2.14
N ARG A 40 7.14 0.36 2.88
CA ARG A 40 6.01 -0.46 3.37
C ARG A 40 5.03 0.34 4.21
N ILE A 41 5.48 1.42 4.87
CA ILE A 41 4.62 2.32 5.66
C ILE A 41 3.60 3.03 4.76
N ALA A 42 3.91 3.23 3.47
CA ALA A 42 3.01 3.82 2.49
C ALA A 42 1.85 2.90 2.07
N THR A 43 1.81 1.64 2.53
CA THR A 43 0.67 0.73 2.27
C THR A 43 -0.63 1.40 2.74
N ASN A 44 -1.59 1.56 1.82
CA ASN A 44 -2.85 2.27 2.06
C ASN A 44 -4.01 1.65 1.29
N TYR A 45 -5.24 1.96 1.71
CA TYR A 45 -6.45 1.35 1.14
C TYR A 45 -6.72 1.74 -0.31
N ASP A 46 -6.42 2.98 -0.70
CA ASP A 46 -6.70 3.47 -2.05
C ASP A 46 -5.81 2.75 -3.08
N GLY A 47 -4.53 2.51 -2.74
CA GLY A 47 -3.62 1.69 -3.53
C GLY A 47 -4.10 0.24 -3.69
N LEU A 48 -4.71 -0.35 -2.66
CA LEU A 48 -5.32 -1.68 -2.78
C LEU A 48 -6.48 -1.67 -3.79
N VAL A 49 -7.34 -0.64 -3.75
CA VAL A 49 -8.45 -0.49 -4.69
C VAL A 49 -7.92 -0.35 -6.12
N VAL A 50 -6.89 0.47 -6.33
CA VAL A 50 -6.21 0.58 -7.64
C VAL A 50 -5.68 -0.78 -8.08
N SER A 51 -5.00 -1.53 -7.19
CA SER A 51 -4.48 -2.87 -7.50
C SER A 51 -5.59 -3.83 -7.98
N VAL A 52 -6.72 -3.85 -7.26
CA VAL A 52 -7.89 -4.68 -7.62
C VAL A 52 -8.49 -4.27 -8.96
N LEU A 53 -8.65 -2.97 -9.20
CA LEU A 53 -9.23 -2.46 -10.44
C LEU A 53 -8.33 -2.74 -11.65
N VAL A 54 -7.02 -2.58 -11.51
CA VAL A 54 -6.06 -2.89 -12.57
C VAL A 54 -6.09 -4.38 -12.90
N GLU A 55 -6.13 -5.24 -11.86
CA GLU A 55 -6.26 -6.67 -12.07
C GLU A 55 -7.57 -7.05 -12.77
N ALA A 56 -8.70 -6.46 -12.35
CA ALA A 56 -10.01 -6.74 -12.94
C ALA A 56 -10.14 -6.31 -14.40
N GLN A 57 -9.37 -5.29 -14.82
CA GLN A 57 -9.34 -4.78 -16.19
C GLN A 57 -8.25 -5.44 -17.05
N SER A 58 -7.38 -6.27 -16.46
CA SER A 58 -6.30 -6.91 -17.19
C SER A 58 -6.82 -8.02 -18.08
N MET A 59 -6.38 -8.05 -19.33
CA MET A 59 -6.62 -9.19 -20.24
C MET A 59 -5.68 -10.37 -19.94
N THR A 60 -4.64 -10.15 -19.13
CA THR A 60 -3.74 -11.22 -18.68
C THR A 60 -4.26 -11.83 -17.38
N PRO A 61 -4.13 -13.16 -17.18
CA PRO A 61 -4.54 -13.81 -15.95
C PRO A 61 -3.87 -13.20 -14.72
N ALA A 62 -4.61 -13.14 -13.61
CA ALA A 62 -4.09 -12.63 -12.35
C ALA A 62 -2.90 -13.47 -11.86
N THR A 63 -1.71 -12.86 -11.83
CA THR A 63 -0.51 -13.56 -11.35
C THR A 63 -0.48 -13.57 -9.82
N ARG A 64 -0.15 -14.72 -9.27
CA ARG A 64 0.06 -14.95 -7.84
C ARG A 64 1.42 -15.58 -7.60
N ARG A 65 2.04 -15.23 -6.47
CA ARG A 65 3.18 -15.98 -5.93
C ARG A 65 2.96 -16.27 -4.46
N THR A 66 3.50 -17.39 -3.97
CA THR A 66 3.49 -17.66 -2.54
C THR A 66 4.54 -16.83 -1.83
N ALA A 67 4.10 -15.91 -0.97
CA ALA A 67 4.97 -15.15 -0.09
C ALA A 67 5.36 -15.97 1.15
N GLY A 68 6.59 -15.73 1.64
CA GLY A 68 7.10 -16.35 2.86
C GLY A 68 6.35 -15.96 4.14
N PRO A 69 6.77 -16.49 5.30
CA PRO A 69 6.26 -16.10 6.62
C PRO A 69 6.26 -14.58 6.82
N CYS A 70 5.22 -14.04 7.46
CA CYS A 70 5.15 -12.61 7.78
C CYS A 70 4.55 -12.40 9.18
N PRO A 71 5.12 -11.53 10.02
CA PRO A 71 4.60 -11.26 11.37
C PRO A 71 3.16 -10.74 11.33
N LEU A 72 2.81 -9.89 10.35
CA LEU A 72 1.45 -9.38 10.17
C LEU A 72 0.42 -10.46 9.78
N ARG A 73 0.88 -11.66 9.42
CA ARG A 73 0.05 -12.85 9.14
C ARG A 73 0.19 -13.92 10.22
N GLY A 74 0.81 -13.62 11.37
CA GLY A 74 1.14 -14.63 12.39
C GLY A 74 2.11 -15.68 11.88
N MET A 75 3.14 -15.25 11.14
CA MET A 75 4.16 -16.10 10.51
C MET A 75 3.65 -17.09 9.45
N ARG A 76 2.40 -16.95 9.00
CA ARG A 76 1.85 -17.78 7.92
C ARG A 76 2.28 -17.28 6.52
N ARG A 77 2.51 -18.24 5.62
CA ARG A 77 2.64 -18.03 4.18
C ARG A 77 1.27 -17.65 3.59
N ALA A 78 1.28 -16.99 2.44
CA ALA A 78 0.06 -16.64 1.71
C ALA A 78 0.38 -16.39 0.24
N ASP A 79 -0.57 -16.67 -0.64
CA ASP A 79 -0.49 -16.20 -2.03
C ASP A 79 -0.76 -14.70 -2.09
N VAL A 80 0.06 -14.00 -2.85
CA VAL A 80 0.02 -12.55 -2.97
C VAL A 80 -0.06 -12.14 -4.43
N ALA A 81 -0.71 -11.01 -4.68
CA ALA A 81 -0.76 -10.41 -6.01
C ALA A 81 0.63 -9.92 -6.44
N THR A 82 0.94 -10.08 -7.72
CA THR A 82 2.21 -9.67 -8.32
C THR A 82 2.00 -9.14 -9.73
N GLY A 83 3.01 -8.45 -10.25
CA GLY A 83 2.95 -7.86 -11.59
C GLY A 83 2.44 -6.43 -11.55
N GLU A 84 1.84 -6.00 -12.65
CA GLU A 84 1.55 -4.58 -12.89
C GLU A 84 0.56 -3.99 -11.89
N CYS A 85 -0.46 -4.75 -11.48
CA CYS A 85 -1.43 -4.29 -10.48
C CYS A 85 -0.77 -3.87 -9.16
N ALA A 86 0.14 -4.71 -8.64
CA ALA A 86 0.86 -4.44 -7.40
C ALA A 86 1.89 -3.31 -7.55
N ARG A 87 2.56 -3.24 -8.71
CA ARG A 87 3.56 -2.20 -9.00
C ARG A 87 2.93 -0.82 -9.16
N LEU A 88 1.87 -0.70 -9.95
CA LEU A 88 1.12 0.55 -10.10
C LEU A 88 0.55 1.00 -8.75
N ALA A 89 -0.03 0.07 -7.98
CA ALA A 89 -0.51 0.37 -6.64
C ALA A 89 0.60 0.89 -5.71
N ALA A 90 1.83 0.38 -5.81
CA ALA A 90 2.97 0.85 -5.03
C ALA A 90 3.36 2.29 -5.40
N VAL A 91 3.44 2.60 -6.69
CA VAL A 91 3.71 3.96 -7.20
C VAL A 91 2.66 4.94 -6.69
N VAL A 92 1.37 4.63 -6.89
CA VAL A 92 0.25 5.47 -6.45
C VAL A 92 0.28 5.65 -4.94
N SER A 93 0.56 4.58 -4.19
CA SER A 93 0.63 4.62 -2.73
C SER A 93 1.74 5.54 -2.21
N LEU A 94 2.90 5.51 -2.87
CA LEU A 94 4.03 6.36 -2.51
C LEU A 94 3.74 7.82 -2.85
N ALA A 95 3.15 8.09 -4.03
CA ALA A 95 2.74 9.43 -4.43
C ALA A 95 1.72 10.04 -3.47
N LEU A 96 0.71 9.26 -3.05
CA LEU A 96 -0.27 9.68 -2.05
C LEU A 96 0.36 9.90 -0.67
N ALA A 97 1.30 9.06 -0.26
CA ALA A 97 2.03 9.25 0.99
C ALA A 97 2.83 10.57 0.96
N ALA A 98 3.52 10.86 -0.15
CA ALA A 98 4.27 12.10 -0.32
C ALA A 98 3.36 13.33 -0.32
N ALA A 99 2.21 13.27 -1.01
CA ALA A 99 1.20 14.32 -0.99
C ALA A 99 0.70 14.58 0.44
N ARG A 100 0.29 13.52 1.15
CA ARG A 100 -0.17 13.62 2.54
C ARG A 100 0.88 14.22 3.48
N VAL A 101 2.17 13.93 3.27
CA VAL A 101 3.25 14.55 4.05
C VAL A 101 3.37 16.05 3.74
N ARG A 102 3.23 16.45 2.48
CA ARG A 102 3.24 17.88 2.11
C ARG A 102 2.05 18.62 2.74
N ASP A 103 0.85 18.04 2.67
CA ASP A 103 -0.36 18.62 3.27
C ASP A 103 -0.15 18.86 4.77
N HIS A 104 0.35 17.87 5.52
CA HIS A 104 0.65 18.05 6.95
C HIS A 104 1.70 19.13 7.26
N ILE A 105 2.67 19.34 6.36
CA ILE A 105 3.66 20.41 6.52
C ILE A 105 3.00 21.78 6.33
N GLU A 106 2.14 21.90 5.32
CA GLU A 106 1.41 23.13 4.99
C GLU A 106 0.40 23.48 6.08
N ASP A 107 -0.39 22.50 6.53
CA ASP A 107 -1.44 22.64 7.56
C ASP A 107 -0.87 22.81 8.98
N ARG A 108 0.42 22.51 9.16
CA ARG A 108 1.11 22.52 10.46
C ARG A 108 0.55 21.55 11.49
N ASP A 109 0.02 20.43 11.04
CA ASP A 109 -0.60 19.41 11.89
C ASP A 109 0.15 18.06 11.84
N GLY A 110 -0.13 17.21 12.82
CA GLY A 110 0.51 15.90 12.96
C GLY A 110 2.01 15.95 13.31
N VAL A 111 2.61 14.77 13.43
CA VAL A 111 4.02 14.60 13.86
C VAL A 111 5.00 15.15 12.83
N VAL A 112 4.64 15.16 11.54
CA VAL A 112 5.45 15.70 10.44
C VAL A 112 5.26 17.21 10.23
N GLY A 113 4.15 17.79 10.68
CA GLY A 113 3.91 19.25 10.69
C GLY A 113 4.63 19.98 11.83
N ALA A 114 5.15 19.25 12.82
CA ALA A 114 5.91 19.80 13.95
C ALA A 114 7.23 20.44 13.49
N ALA A 115 7.52 21.64 14.01
CA ALA A 115 8.62 22.53 13.59
C ALA A 115 10.00 21.87 13.39
N PRO A 116 10.49 20.94 14.26
CA PRO A 116 11.83 20.38 14.09
C PRO A 116 11.95 19.32 12.97
N ILE A 117 10.85 18.75 12.47
CA ILE A 117 10.88 17.58 11.55
C ILE A 117 10.60 17.98 10.08
N ARG A 118 10.04 19.18 9.87
CA ARG A 118 9.68 19.75 8.54
C ARG A 118 10.75 19.67 7.45
N PRO A 119 12.03 20.07 7.66
CA PRO A 119 13.01 20.11 6.57
C PRO A 119 13.36 18.70 6.06
N THR A 120 13.41 17.71 6.95
CA THR A 120 13.67 16.31 6.60
C THR A 120 12.46 15.68 5.93
N ALA A 121 11.24 15.95 6.42
CA ALA A 121 10.01 15.48 5.79
C ALA A 121 9.84 16.03 4.36
N ARG A 122 10.19 17.31 4.12
CA ARG A 122 10.15 17.93 2.79
C ARG A 122 11.10 17.25 1.79
N ARG A 123 12.32 16.88 2.19
CA ARG A 123 13.26 16.13 1.31
C ARG A 123 12.75 14.74 0.95
N ILE A 124 12.07 14.07 1.87
CA ILE A 124 11.50 12.73 1.63
C ILE A 124 10.33 12.82 0.66
N ALA A 125 9.48 13.85 0.78
CA ALA A 125 8.32 14.03 -0.10
C ALA A 125 8.65 14.56 -1.52
N GLN A 126 9.92 14.91 -1.78
CA GLN A 126 10.42 15.38 -3.08
C GLN A 126 11.19 14.29 -3.86
N ARG A 127 11.32 13.09 -3.28
CA ARG A 127 11.86 11.90 -3.95
C ARG A 127 10.72 11.02 -4.45
#